data_AF-A0A2V3XXC2-F1
#
_entry.id   AF-A0A2V3XXC2-F1
#
_cell.length_a   1.000
_cell.length_b   1.000
_cell.length_c   1.000
_cell.angle_alpha   90.00
_cell.angle_beta   90.00
_cell.angle_gamma   90.00
#
_symmetry.space_group_name_H-M   'P 1'
#
loop_
_entity.id
_entity.type
_entity.pdbx_description
1 polymer ?
#
loop_
_entity_poly.entity_id
_entity_poly.type
_entity_poly.pdbx_seq_one_letter_code
_entity_poly.pdbx_strand_id
1 'polypeptide(L)'
;MIGVNTAAYLLNIDGRIDEIDTRGDGDWGDGQEFYHTHKGNEYLDAVVMTDIMPEFENLASMKGRLQYFFKEVSPICDQEECSEQQIK
;
A
#
# COMPACT_ATOMS: atom_id res chain seq x y z
N MET A 1 14.57 -8.88 -6.45
CA MET A 1 13.72 -8.79 -7.63
C MET A 1 13.83 -10.05 -8.45
N ILE A 2 12.72 -10.78 -8.58
CA ILE A 2 12.66 -12.06 -9.31
C ILE A 2 11.44 -11.94 -10.24
N GLY A 3 11.68 -11.69 -11.51
CA GLY A 3 10.62 -11.60 -12.51
C GLY A 3 9.89 -12.93 -12.71
N VAL A 4 8.58 -12.86 -12.92
CA VAL A 4 7.72 -14.01 -13.19
C VAL A 4 6.72 -13.72 -14.31
N ASN A 5 6.23 -14.78 -14.94
CA ASN A 5 5.27 -14.67 -16.05
C ASN A 5 3.90 -14.10 -15.60
N THR A 6 3.53 -14.30 -14.33
CA THR A 6 2.35 -13.74 -13.66
C THR A 6 2.59 -13.68 -12.15
N ALA A 7 2.18 -12.60 -11.48
CA ALA A 7 2.17 -12.49 -10.02
C ALA A 7 0.79 -12.04 -9.51
N ALA A 8 0.41 -12.51 -8.32
CA ALA A 8 -0.71 -11.96 -7.57
C ALA A 8 -0.27 -11.70 -6.14
N TYR A 9 -0.53 -10.50 -5.63
CA TYR A 9 -0.24 -10.13 -4.24
C TYR A 9 -1.48 -10.37 -3.39
N LEU A 10 -1.35 -11.21 -2.37
CA LEU A 10 -2.38 -11.40 -1.36
C LEU A 10 -2.04 -10.55 -0.13
N LEU A 11 -2.77 -9.46 0.06
CA LEU A 11 -2.57 -8.55 1.18
C LEU A 11 -3.56 -8.88 2.29
N ASN A 12 -3.06 -9.06 3.51
CA ASN A 12 -3.88 -9.23 4.72
C ASN A 12 -3.46 -8.22 5.78
N ILE A 13 -4.26 -7.17 5.96
CA ILE A 13 -3.97 -6.06 6.88
C ILE A 13 -5.16 -5.93 7.82
N ASP A 14 -4.93 -6.13 9.12
CA ASP A 14 -5.95 -6.07 10.17
C ASP A 14 -7.20 -6.92 9.88
N GLY A 15 -7.00 -8.10 9.26
CA GLY A 15 -8.07 -9.03 8.90
C GLY A 15 -8.85 -8.65 7.63
N ARG A 16 -8.42 -7.60 6.91
CA ARG A 16 -8.93 -7.24 5.58
C ARG A 16 -8.04 -7.85 4.53
N ILE A 17 -8.68 -8.52 3.57
CA ILE A 17 -7.99 -9.29 2.55
C ILE A 17 -8.40 -8.77 1.19
N ASP A 18 -7.43 -8.44 0.35
CA ASP A 18 -7.62 -8.17 -1.08
C ASP A 18 -6.49 -8.82 -1.88
N GLU A 19 -6.77 -9.08 -3.15
CA GLU A 19 -5.83 -9.66 -4.10
C GLU A 19 -5.54 -8.65 -5.22
N ILE A 20 -4.25 -8.45 -5.51
CA ILE A 20 -3.79 -7.60 -6.61
C ILE A 20 -3.16 -8.51 -7.67
N ASP A 21 -3.96 -8.88 -8.66
CA ASP A 21 -3.53 -9.65 -9.82
C ASP A 21 -2.83 -8.74 -10.84
N THR A 22 -1.53 -8.97 -11.06
CA THR A 22 -0.72 -8.17 -11.99
C THR A 22 -1.01 -8.45 -13.46
N ARG A 23 -1.63 -9.60 -13.80
CA ARG A 23 -2.05 -10.07 -15.14
C ARG A 23 -1.00 -10.04 -16.26
N GLY A 24 0.26 -9.73 -15.96
CA GLY A 24 1.35 -9.65 -16.92
C GLY A 24 2.64 -10.19 -16.34
N ASP A 25 3.77 -9.90 -17.00
CA ASP A 25 5.11 -10.20 -16.49
C ASP A 25 5.33 -9.43 -15.19
N GLY A 26 4.92 -10.07 -14.09
CA GLY A 26 4.95 -9.52 -12.75
C GLY A 26 6.32 -9.66 -12.13
N ASP A 27 6.46 -9.06 -10.97
CA ASP A 27 7.62 -9.21 -10.12
C ASP A 27 7.15 -9.63 -8.74
N TRP A 28 7.93 -10.47 -8.08
CA TRP A 28 7.74 -10.62 -6.65
C TRP A 28 8.17 -9.31 -6.00
N GLY A 29 7.19 -8.67 -5.35
CA GLY A 29 7.39 -7.45 -4.58
C GLY A 29 8.41 -7.66 -3.47
N ASP A 30 8.66 -6.60 -2.70
CA ASP A 30 9.64 -6.63 -1.62
C ASP A 30 9.01 -6.26 -0.28
N GLY A 31 9.50 -6.91 0.78
CA GLY A 31 9.06 -6.69 2.14
C GLY A 31 10.27 -6.47 3.03
N GLN A 32 10.34 -5.30 3.67
CA GLN A 32 11.41 -4.96 4.59
C GLN A 32 10.84 -4.63 5.97
N GLU A 33 11.31 -5.36 6.97
CA GLU A 33 10.98 -5.14 8.37
C GLU A 33 12.12 -4.38 9.05
N PHE A 34 11.77 -3.39 9.86
CA PHE A 34 12.70 -2.56 10.61
C PHE A 34 12.48 -2.80 12.10
N TYR A 35 13.57 -3.10 12.79
CA TYR A 35 13.56 -3.42 14.20
C TYR A 35 14.52 -2.53 14.98
N HIS A 36 14.19 -2.27 16.25
CA HIS A 36 15.14 -1.80 17.24
C HIS A 36 15.24 -2.77 18.41
N THR A 37 16.37 -2.74 19.09
CA THR A 37 16.59 -3.51 20.31
C THR A 37 16.48 -2.59 21.53
N HIS A 38 15.61 -2.94 22.48
CA HIS A 38 15.52 -2.28 23.78
C HIS A 38 15.56 -3.29 24.92
N LYS A 39 16.51 -3.13 25.85
CA LYS A 39 16.74 -4.05 26.99
C LYS A 39 16.87 -5.52 26.59
N GLY A 40 17.48 -5.79 25.43
CA GLY A 40 17.70 -7.14 24.92
C GLY A 40 16.50 -7.77 24.21
N ASN A 41 15.39 -7.04 24.06
CA ASN A 41 14.24 -7.47 23.27
C ASN A 41 14.22 -6.71 21.93
N GLU A 42 13.88 -7.41 20.85
CA GLU A 42 13.60 -6.81 19.54
C GLU A 42 12.14 -6.36 19.45
N TYR A 43 11.94 -5.18 18.88
CA TYR A 43 10.63 -4.57 18.65
C TYR A 43 10.53 -4.18 17.19
N LEU A 44 9.45 -4.61 16.52
CA LEU A 44 9.14 -4.20 15.16
C LEU A 44 8.67 -2.73 15.16
N ASP A 45 9.40 -1.88 14.45
CA ASP A 45 9.09 -0.45 14.32
C ASP A 45 8.26 -0.14 13.08
N ALA A 46 8.64 -0.76 11.97
CA ALA A 46 8.04 -0.49 10.68
C ALA A 46 8.15 -1.69 9.74
N VAL A 47 7.20 -1.76 8.81
CA VAL A 47 7.24 -2.66 7.65
C VAL A 47 7.06 -1.81 6.41
N VAL A 48 7.95 -1.96 5.44
CA VAL A 48 7.83 -1.38 4.11
C VAL A 48 7.51 -2.51 3.15
N MET A 49 6.35 -2.44 2.50
CA MET A 49 5.94 -3.37 1.46
C MET A 49 5.93 -2.62 0.13
N THR A 50 6.54 -3.22 -0.90
CA THR A 50 6.61 -2.68 -2.25
C THR A 50 5.99 -3.68 -3.20
N ASP A 51 4.83 -3.31 -3.76
CA ASP A 51 4.09 -4.11 -4.74
C ASP A 51 4.04 -3.38 -6.08
N ILE A 52 4.11 -4.13 -7.18
CA ILE A 52 3.88 -3.56 -8.51
C ILE A 52 2.38 -3.45 -8.76
N MET A 53 1.90 -2.22 -8.91
CA MET A 53 0.52 -2.02 -9.33
C MET A 53 0.35 -2.36 -10.82
N PRO A 54 -0.68 -3.12 -11.21
CA PRO A 54 -0.98 -3.40 -12.59
C PRO A 54 -1.22 -2.11 -13.40
N GLU A 55 -0.87 -2.09 -14.70
CA GLU A 55 -1.02 -0.90 -15.56
C GLU A 55 -2.47 -0.40 -15.71
N PHE A 56 -3.45 -1.27 -15.47
CA PHE A 56 -4.87 -0.93 -15.51
C PHE A 56 -5.40 -0.34 -14.20
N GLU A 57 -4.59 -0.33 -13.12
CA GLU A 57 -4.92 0.41 -11.91
C GLU A 57 -4.65 1.89 -12.11
N ASN A 58 -5.59 2.73 -11.66
CA ASN A 58 -5.42 4.17 -11.63
C ASN A 58 -5.32 4.67 -10.18
N LEU A 59 -4.95 5.95 -10.03
CA LEU A 59 -4.78 6.57 -8.71
C LEU A 59 -6.03 6.48 -7.83
N ALA A 60 -7.24 6.56 -8.42
CA ALA A 60 -8.48 6.47 -7.65
C ALA A 60 -8.70 5.05 -7.11
N SER A 61 -8.43 4.01 -7.92
CA SER A 61 -8.48 2.61 -7.47
C SER A 61 -7.45 2.34 -6.37
N MET A 62 -6.22 2.83 -6.53
CA MET A 62 -5.16 2.72 -5.52
C MET A 62 -5.57 3.40 -4.21
N LYS A 63 -6.14 4.60 -4.28
CA LYS A 63 -6.66 5.32 -3.09
C LYS A 63 -7.78 4.54 -2.41
N GLY A 64 -8.67 3.91 -3.18
CA GLY A 64 -9.71 3.03 -2.66
C GLY A 64 -9.15 1.86 -1.87
N ARG A 65 -8.10 1.19 -2.37
CA ARG A 65 -7.41 0.10 -1.67
C ARG A 65 -6.71 0.60 -0.41
N LEU A 66 -6.02 1.74 -0.48
CA LEU A 66 -5.38 2.35 0.69
C LEU A 66 -6.40 2.60 1.80
N GLN A 67 -7.56 3.17 1.47
CA GLN A 67 -8.65 3.43 2.42
C GLN A 67 -9.34 2.14 2.91
N TYR A 68 -9.40 1.11 2.06
CA TYR A 68 -9.94 -0.20 2.44
C TYR A 68 -9.07 -0.85 3.52
N PHE A 69 -7.76 -0.94 3.29
CA PHE A 69 -6.83 -1.55 4.23
C PHE A 69 -6.63 -0.70 5.48
N PHE A 70 -6.33 0.58 5.30
CA PHE A 70 -5.98 1.52 6.36
C PHE A 70 -7.12 2.50 6.62
N LYS A 71 -8.12 2.07 7.40
CA LYS A 71 -9.31 2.88 7.69
C LYS A 71 -9.03 4.24 8.33
N GLU A 72 -7.93 4.34 9.07
CA GLU A 72 -7.53 5.56 9.77
C GLU A 72 -6.69 6.49 8.90
N VAL A 73 -6.36 6.07 7.67
CA VAL A 73 -5.65 6.93 6.73
C VAL A 73 -6.57 8.08 6.34
N SER A 74 -6.09 9.30 6.52
CA SER A 74 -6.77 10.50 6.06
C SER A 74 -5.79 11.34 5.26
N PRO A 75 -6.24 12.02 4.19
CA PRO A 75 -5.41 13.01 3.52
C PRO A 75 -5.04 14.07 4.54
N ILE A 76 -3.75 14.39 4.61
CA ILE A 76 -3.31 15.62 5.28
C ILE A 76 -3.84 16.75 4.42
N CYS A 77 -4.79 17.53 4.96
CA CYS A 77 -5.40 18.63 4.23
C CYS A 77 -4.41 19.79 4.20
N ASP A 78 -3.72 19.98 3.08
CA ASP A 78 -2.99 21.22 2.83
C ASP A 78 -4.04 22.31 2.61
N GLN A 79 -3.99 23.36 3.42
CA GLN A 79 -5.00 24.43 3.49
C GLN A 79 -5.20 25.22 2.17
N GLU A 80 -4.52 24.87 1.09
CA GLU A 80 -4.55 25.63 -0.18
C GLU A 80 -5.51 25.03 -1.25
N GLU A 81 -5.90 23.75 -1.19
CA GLU A 81 -6.76 23.16 -2.25
C GLU A 81 -8.24 22.96 -1.86
N CYS A 82 -8.62 23.13 -0.59
CA CYS A 82 -10.01 22.93 -0.17
C CYS A 82 -10.94 24.15 -0.44
N SER A 83 -10.39 25.26 -0.96
CA SER A 83 -11.15 26.49 -1.26
C SER A 83 -11.72 26.57 -2.68
N GLU A 84 -11.24 25.77 -3.63
CA GLU A 84 -11.67 25.93 -5.04
C GLU A 84 -12.94 25.13 -5.41
N GLN A 85 -13.40 24.21 -4.56
CA GLN A 85 -14.56 23.36 -4.87
C GLN A 85 -15.90 23.83 -4.27
N GLN A 86 -15.95 25.01 -3.64
CA GLN A 86 -17.21 25.56 -3.07
C GLN A 86 -17.85 26.70 -3.85
N ILE A 87 -17.39 27.01 -5.08
CA ILE A 87 -18.07 28.00 -5.94
C ILE A 87 -18.37 27.38 -7.31
N LYS A 88 -19.55 26.75 -7.42
CA LYS A 88 -20.29 26.70 -8.69
C LYS A 88 -21.79 26.57 -8.45
#